data_AF-A0A7C4AMG1-F1
#
_entry.id   AF-A0A7C4AMG1-F1
#
_cell.length_a   1.000
_cell.length_b   1.000
_cell.length_c   1.000
_cell.angle_alpha   90.00
_cell.angle_beta   90.00
_cell.angle_gamma   90.00
#
_symmetry.space_group_name_H-M   'P 1'
#
loop_
_entity.id
_entity.type
_entity.pdbx_description
1 polymer ?
#
loop_
_entity_poly.entity_id
_entity_poly.type
_entity_poly.pdbx_seq_one_letter_code
_entity_poly.pdbx_strand_id
1 'polypeptide(L)'
;MTRNPKTKKVPVNYSIKNIIASLLNDIPTAHRFSFSQKRALYHKALDTLARYPNLTTLLSCTYIHRLPISGARYFARIGILPTPLVIADHRFQNLCCLPYWTMYSDGKGHVYRRFDRCPGYGWLPGCPPQALPIEKVYTILNTSTHMIVLQTKLLQERWQVKWKFDVLHRLARDIEKACGANVVTGKFGSGPCTACAQQYCLLNQPCKTPALKTISLEAAGICVDRICSDLALLTGNNAWKLTWLRHFGLPEQKPSRWKYVEAITVRI
;
A
#
# COMPACT_ATOMS: atom_id res chain seq x y z
N MET A 1 -3.55 -21.34 -53.64
CA MET A 1 -4.06 -20.67 -52.42
C MET A 1 -2.95 -20.64 -51.38
N THR A 2 -2.21 -19.53 -51.32
CA THR A 2 -1.14 -19.29 -50.35
C THR A 2 -1.75 -19.03 -48.98
N ARG A 3 -1.40 -19.85 -47.98
CA ARG A 3 -1.83 -19.65 -46.59
C ARG A 3 -1.21 -18.35 -46.07
N ASN A 4 -2.07 -17.37 -45.80
CA ASN A 4 -1.74 -16.12 -45.15
C ASN A 4 -1.02 -16.43 -43.80
N PRO A 5 0.19 -15.93 -43.54
CA PRO A 5 0.85 -16.16 -42.26
C PRO A 5 -0.01 -15.53 -41.17
N LYS A 6 -0.50 -16.37 -40.24
CA LYS A 6 -1.27 -15.94 -39.07
C LYS A 6 -0.53 -14.76 -38.45
N THR A 7 -1.09 -13.55 -38.58
CA THR A 7 -0.69 -12.40 -37.79
C THR A 7 -0.80 -12.84 -36.34
N LYS A 8 0.35 -13.10 -35.71
CA LYS A 8 0.42 -13.33 -34.26
C LYS A 8 -0.27 -12.12 -33.64
N LYS A 9 -1.47 -12.31 -33.09
CA LYS A 9 -2.16 -11.29 -32.30
C LYS A 9 -1.14 -10.81 -31.28
N VAL A 10 -0.67 -9.58 -31.42
CA VAL A 10 0.20 -8.97 -30.42
C VAL A 10 -0.65 -8.91 -29.15
N PRO A 11 -0.31 -9.66 -28.08
CA PRO A 11 -1.07 -9.60 -26.85
C PRO A 11 -1.00 -8.16 -26.35
N VAL A 12 -2.16 -7.57 -26.06
CA VAL A 12 -2.24 -6.17 -25.63
C VAL A 12 -1.35 -5.98 -24.40
N ASN A 13 -0.35 -5.13 -24.56
CA ASN A 13 0.70 -4.91 -23.59
C ASN A 13 0.22 -3.88 -22.55
N TYR A 14 -0.31 -4.35 -21.42
CA TYR A 14 -0.67 -3.49 -20.31
C TYR A 14 0.53 -3.30 -19.37
N SER A 15 0.69 -2.09 -18.87
CA SER A 15 1.68 -1.76 -17.83
C SER A 15 0.91 -1.07 -16.72
N ILE A 16 0.91 -1.64 -15.51
CA ILE A 16 0.29 -1.00 -14.33
C ILE A 16 0.84 0.43 -14.18
N LYS A 17 2.14 0.62 -14.43
CA LYS A 17 2.77 1.93 -14.40
C LYS A 17 2.15 2.89 -15.41
N ASN A 18 1.81 2.43 -16.62
CA ASN A 18 1.19 3.28 -17.64
C ASN A 18 -0.26 3.62 -17.28
N ILE A 19 -1.00 2.65 -16.71
CA ILE A 19 -2.36 2.90 -16.20
C ILE A 19 -2.30 3.95 -15.09
N ILE A 20 -1.42 3.78 -14.10
CA ILE A 20 -1.23 4.74 -13.01
C ILE A 20 -0.83 6.11 -13.55
N ALA A 21 0.10 6.18 -14.52
CA ALA A 21 0.50 7.45 -15.12
C ALA A 21 -0.66 8.15 -15.83
N SER A 22 -1.47 7.41 -16.60
CA SER A 22 -2.67 7.94 -17.24
C SER A 22 -3.66 8.47 -16.20
N LEU A 23 -3.93 7.69 -15.15
CA LEU A 23 -4.82 8.13 -14.08
C LEU A 23 -4.30 9.38 -13.38
N LEU A 24 -3.01 9.45 -13.07
CA LEU A 24 -2.41 10.63 -12.43
C LEU A 24 -2.52 11.88 -13.31
N ASN A 25 -2.33 11.77 -14.62
CA ASN A 25 -2.51 12.89 -15.55
C ASN A 25 -3.93 13.45 -15.53
N ASP A 26 -4.93 12.58 -15.31
CA ASP A 26 -6.34 12.96 -15.24
C ASP A 26 -6.77 13.45 -13.85
N ILE A 27 -5.88 13.45 -12.84
CA ILE A 27 -6.18 13.87 -11.47
C ILE A 27 -5.59 15.26 -11.26
N PRO A 28 -6.41 16.34 -11.17
CA PRO A 28 -5.89 17.69 -11.00
C PRO A 28 -4.98 17.85 -9.78
N THR A 29 -5.29 17.15 -8.68
CA THR A 29 -4.50 17.22 -7.44
C THR A 29 -3.12 16.55 -7.57
N ALA A 30 -2.90 15.66 -8.54
CA ALA A 30 -1.61 15.01 -8.76
C ALA A 30 -0.51 15.98 -9.24
N HIS A 31 -0.92 17.10 -9.84
CA HIS A 31 -0.05 18.14 -10.38
C HIS A 31 -0.08 19.44 -9.56
N ARG A 32 -0.81 19.45 -8.43
CA ARG A 32 -1.02 20.65 -7.60
C ARG A 32 0.27 21.29 -7.05
N PHE A 33 1.30 20.48 -6.82
CA PHE A 33 2.53 20.93 -6.16
C PHE A 33 3.75 20.75 -7.05
N SER A 34 4.49 21.84 -7.25
CA SER A 34 5.83 21.82 -7.82
C SER A 34 6.82 21.08 -6.91
N PHE A 35 8.01 20.74 -7.43
CA PHE A 35 9.04 20.09 -6.62
C PHE A 35 9.44 20.93 -5.39
N SER A 36 9.63 22.25 -5.55
CA SER A 36 9.98 23.14 -4.45
C SER A 36 8.89 23.20 -3.38
N GLN A 37 7.62 23.24 -3.79
CA GLN A 37 6.47 23.20 -2.87
C GLN A 37 6.38 21.88 -2.11
N LYS A 38 6.57 20.74 -2.78
CA LYS A 38 6.62 19.42 -2.12
C LYS A 38 7.74 19.37 -1.08
N ARG A 39 8.92 19.88 -1.43
CA ARG A 39 10.08 19.91 -0.53
C ARG A 39 9.82 20.81 0.69
N ALA A 40 9.18 21.97 0.50
CA ALA A 40 8.79 22.85 1.60
C ALA A 40 7.78 22.16 2.56
N LEU A 41 6.75 21.51 2.01
CA LEU A 41 5.80 20.73 2.80
C LEU A 41 6.48 19.59 3.57
N TYR A 42 7.43 18.91 2.93
CA TYR A 42 8.19 17.82 3.56
C TYR A 42 9.08 18.32 4.71
N HIS A 43 9.81 19.42 4.54
CA HIS A 43 10.60 20.01 5.63
C HIS A 43 9.70 20.46 6.79
N LYS A 44 8.58 21.11 6.51
CA LYS A 44 7.60 21.49 7.54
C LYS A 44 7.08 20.27 8.33
N ALA A 45 6.86 19.14 7.64
CA ALA A 45 6.50 17.89 8.30
C ALA A 45 7.63 17.36 9.21
N LEU A 46 8.88 17.38 8.75
CA LEU A 46 10.04 17.02 9.57
C LEU A 46 10.16 17.92 10.81
N ASP A 47 9.97 19.23 10.66
CA ASP A 47 10.01 20.19 11.77
C ASP A 47 8.88 19.92 12.79
N THR A 48 7.71 19.51 12.31
CA THR A 48 6.58 19.14 13.19
C THR A 48 6.93 17.89 13.99
N LEU A 49 7.50 16.87 13.35
CA LEU A 49 7.92 15.62 14.00
C LEU A 49 9.04 15.82 15.02
N ALA A 50 9.97 16.74 14.76
CA ALA A 50 11.05 17.05 15.69
C ALA A 50 10.55 17.54 17.06
N ARG A 51 9.31 18.03 17.15
CA ARG A 51 8.65 18.41 18.41
C ARG A 51 8.14 17.21 19.22
N TYR A 52 8.15 16.01 18.64
CA TYR A 52 7.71 14.76 19.26
C TYR A 52 8.86 13.73 19.30
N PRO A 53 9.86 13.89 20.19
CA PRO A 53 11.06 13.03 20.20
C PRO A 53 10.75 11.55 20.42
N ASN A 54 9.70 11.24 21.18
CA ASN A 54 9.21 9.86 21.36
C ASN A 54 8.74 9.26 20.03
N LEU A 55 8.05 10.06 19.20
CA LEU A 55 7.61 9.62 17.88
C LEU A 55 8.82 9.37 16.97
N THR A 56 9.82 10.25 16.94
CA THR A 56 11.05 10.03 16.16
C THR A 56 11.71 8.69 16.48
N THR A 57 11.72 8.28 17.75
CA THR A 57 12.26 6.99 18.18
C THR A 57 11.44 5.82 17.62
N LEU A 58 10.11 5.89 17.73
CA LEU A 58 9.18 4.90 17.18
C LEU A 58 9.29 4.80 15.64
N LEU A 59 9.55 5.92 14.98
CA LEU A 59 9.68 6.04 13.53
C LEU A 59 11.09 5.72 13.05
N SER A 60 11.67 4.63 13.56
CA SER A 60 12.98 4.12 13.16
C SER A 60 12.93 2.63 12.82
N CYS A 61 13.74 2.20 11.86
CA CYS A 61 13.87 0.76 11.55
C CYS A 61 14.40 -0.01 12.77
N THR A 62 15.31 0.59 13.55
CA THR A 62 15.84 0.01 14.79
C THR A 62 14.73 -0.34 15.77
N TYR A 63 13.75 0.56 15.98
CA TYR A 63 12.61 0.27 16.84
C TYR A 63 11.78 -0.89 16.29
N ILE A 64 11.39 -0.82 15.00
CA ILE A 64 10.58 -1.86 14.36
C ILE A 64 11.25 -3.23 14.44
N HIS A 65 12.56 -3.31 14.22
CA HIS A 65 13.31 -4.58 14.25
C HIS A 65 13.39 -5.22 15.63
N ARG A 66 13.21 -4.44 16.71
CA ARG A 66 13.18 -4.93 18.09
C ARG A 66 11.81 -5.48 18.51
N LEU A 67 10.77 -5.27 17.70
CA LEU A 67 9.45 -5.84 17.99
C LEU A 67 9.53 -7.37 17.97
N PRO A 68 8.85 -8.08 18.89
CA PRO A 68 8.82 -9.54 18.94
C PRO A 68 7.87 -10.10 17.85
N ILE A 69 8.09 -9.70 16.59
CA ILE A 69 7.30 -10.06 15.42
C ILE A 69 8.28 -10.51 14.34
N SER A 70 8.22 -11.79 13.95
CA SER A 70 9.23 -12.47 13.12
C SER A 70 9.59 -11.73 11.82
N GLY A 71 8.61 -11.08 11.20
CA GLY A 71 8.81 -10.35 9.96
C GLY A 71 9.20 -8.87 10.11
N ALA A 72 9.23 -8.32 11.32
CA ALA A 72 9.51 -6.89 11.51
C ALA A 72 10.88 -6.47 10.96
N ARG A 73 11.87 -7.36 11.05
CA ARG A 73 13.21 -7.20 10.44
C ARG A 73 13.22 -6.99 8.93
N TYR A 74 12.12 -7.26 8.23
CA TYR A 74 12.02 -7.06 6.79
C TYR A 74 11.68 -5.62 6.40
N PHE A 75 11.16 -4.79 7.32
CA PHE A 75 11.01 -3.36 7.08
C PHE A 75 12.38 -2.71 6.93
N ALA A 76 12.64 -2.10 5.78
CA ALA A 76 13.94 -1.52 5.48
C ALA A 76 13.90 0.00 5.49
N ARG A 77 12.70 0.59 5.44
CA ARG A 77 12.51 2.03 5.35
C ARG A 77 11.27 2.42 6.13
N ILE A 78 11.38 3.56 6.78
CA ILE A 78 10.27 4.32 7.33
C ILE A 78 10.44 5.76 6.88
N GLY A 79 9.36 6.36 6.40
CA GLY A 79 9.37 7.70 5.84
C GLY A 79 8.06 8.37 6.18
N ILE A 80 8.03 9.69 6.06
CA ILE A 80 6.84 10.47 6.37
C ILE A 80 6.50 11.32 5.16
N LEU A 81 5.22 11.34 4.81
CA LEU A 81 4.71 12.12 3.71
C LEU A 81 3.62 13.06 4.25
N PRO A 82 3.69 14.38 4.00
CA PRO A 82 2.58 15.28 4.28
C PRO A 82 1.31 14.78 3.57
N THR A 83 0.18 14.72 4.27
CA THR A 83 -1.08 14.23 3.67
C THR A 83 -1.55 15.01 2.44
N PRO A 84 -1.26 16.32 2.25
CA PRO A 84 -1.58 17.00 0.99
C PRO A 84 -0.88 16.41 -0.24
N LEU A 85 0.20 15.65 -0.07
CA LEU A 85 0.92 14.99 -1.17
C LEU A 85 0.37 13.58 -1.47
N VAL A 86 -0.52 13.05 -0.63
CA VAL A 86 -1.12 11.74 -0.83
C VAL A 86 -2.24 11.86 -1.86
N ILE A 87 -2.09 11.16 -2.98
CA ILE A 87 -3.12 11.12 -4.02
C ILE A 87 -4.02 9.90 -3.81
N ALA A 88 -5.31 10.15 -3.72
CA ALA A 88 -6.35 9.13 -3.70
C ALA A 88 -7.36 9.37 -4.83
N ASP A 89 -7.89 8.31 -5.43
CA ASP A 89 -8.93 8.36 -6.48
C ASP A 89 -9.63 7.00 -6.55
N HIS A 90 -10.95 6.98 -6.78
CA HIS A 90 -11.72 5.74 -6.89
C HIS A 90 -11.21 4.84 -8.02
N ARG A 91 -10.62 5.39 -9.09
CA ARG A 91 -10.03 4.62 -10.20
C ARG A 91 -8.82 3.79 -9.75
N PHE A 92 -8.12 4.20 -8.70
CA PHE A 92 -7.08 3.35 -8.10
C PHE A 92 -7.68 2.13 -7.38
N GLN A 93 -8.89 2.22 -6.81
CA GLN A 93 -9.60 1.07 -6.25
C GLN A 93 -9.90 0.04 -7.35
N ASN A 94 -10.24 0.51 -8.55
CA ASN A 94 -10.52 -0.35 -9.70
C ASN A 94 -9.30 -1.17 -10.15
N LEU A 95 -8.07 -0.75 -9.83
CA LEU A 95 -6.86 -1.53 -10.10
C LEU A 95 -6.87 -2.88 -9.36
N CYS A 96 -7.57 -2.99 -8.23
CA CYS A 96 -7.74 -4.26 -7.52
C CYS A 96 -8.53 -5.31 -8.32
N CYS A 97 -9.33 -4.87 -9.29
CA CYS A 97 -10.15 -5.73 -10.16
C CYS A 97 -9.38 -6.23 -11.40
N LEU A 98 -8.23 -5.63 -11.71
CA LEU A 98 -7.47 -6.00 -12.89
C LEU A 98 -6.83 -7.38 -12.70
N PRO A 99 -6.72 -8.19 -13.77
CA PRO A 99 -6.11 -9.50 -13.66
C PRO A 99 -4.58 -9.39 -13.51
N TYR A 100 -4.00 -9.77 -12.38
CA TYR A 100 -2.54 -9.83 -12.17
C TYR A 100 -2.08 -11.23 -11.78
N TRP A 101 -0.77 -11.45 -11.87
CA TRP A 101 -0.13 -12.56 -11.17
C TRP A 101 -0.36 -12.45 -9.66
N THR A 102 -1.28 -13.27 -9.18
CA THR A 102 -1.59 -13.46 -7.77
C THR A 102 -0.99 -14.78 -7.30
N MET A 103 -0.54 -14.79 -6.05
CA MET A 103 -0.23 -16.03 -5.35
C MET A 103 -1.18 -16.13 -4.17
N TYR A 104 -1.79 -17.29 -3.99
CA TYR A 104 -2.60 -17.59 -2.82
C TYR A 104 -2.26 -18.98 -2.31
N SER A 105 -2.38 -19.19 -1.01
CA SER A 105 -2.29 -20.50 -0.41
C SER A 105 -3.68 -21.02 -0.06
N ASP A 106 -3.93 -22.32 -0.21
CA ASP A 106 -5.10 -22.93 0.44
C ASP A 106 -4.87 -23.05 1.95
N GLY A 107 -5.92 -23.47 2.69
CA GLY A 107 -5.83 -23.74 4.13
C GLY A 107 -4.93 -24.93 4.49
N LYS A 108 -4.38 -25.64 3.49
CA LYS A 108 -3.42 -26.74 3.64
C LYS A 108 -1.98 -26.29 3.33
N GLY A 109 -1.76 -25.02 3.00
CA GLY A 109 -0.45 -24.45 2.69
C GLY A 109 0.00 -24.61 1.24
N HIS A 110 -0.79 -25.21 0.35
CA HIS A 110 -0.44 -25.30 -1.08
C HIS A 110 -0.50 -23.93 -1.72
N VAL A 111 0.58 -23.56 -2.42
CA VAL A 111 0.70 -22.25 -3.07
C VAL A 111 0.33 -22.35 -4.54
N TYR A 112 -0.72 -21.64 -4.91
CA TYR A 112 -1.18 -21.50 -6.29
C TYR A 112 -0.71 -20.17 -6.85
N ARG A 113 -0.23 -20.19 -8.10
CA ARG A 113 0.04 -18.98 -8.88
C ARG A 113 -0.97 -18.94 -10.01
N ARG A 114 -1.73 -17.84 -10.11
CA ARG A 114 -2.66 -17.63 -11.23
C ARG A 114 -2.60 -16.20 -11.72
N PHE A 115 -2.84 -16.04 -13.01
CA PHE A 115 -3.11 -14.75 -13.62
C PHE A 115 -4.62 -14.51 -13.60
N ASP A 116 -5.10 -13.76 -12.62
CA ASP A 116 -6.53 -13.55 -12.37
C ASP A 116 -6.74 -12.29 -11.50
N ARG A 117 -8.00 -11.91 -11.27
CA ARG A 117 -8.36 -10.88 -10.29
C ARG A 117 -7.79 -11.22 -8.93
N CYS A 118 -7.58 -10.19 -8.09
CA CYS A 118 -7.21 -10.39 -6.71
C CYS A 118 -8.15 -11.39 -6.02
N PRO A 119 -7.67 -12.47 -5.39
CA PRO A 119 -8.53 -13.41 -4.67
C PRO A 119 -9.30 -12.74 -3.53
N GLY A 120 -8.82 -11.60 -3.03
CA GLY A 120 -9.52 -10.83 -2.01
C GLY A 120 -10.62 -9.91 -2.54
N TYR A 121 -10.62 -9.58 -3.84
CA TYR A 121 -11.60 -8.69 -4.43
C TYR A 121 -13.01 -9.29 -4.32
N GLY A 122 -13.99 -8.48 -3.95
CA GLY A 122 -15.35 -8.91 -3.69
C GLY A 122 -15.53 -9.61 -2.35
N TRP A 123 -14.51 -10.31 -1.85
CA TRP A 123 -14.66 -11.25 -0.74
C TRP A 123 -14.16 -10.73 0.62
N LEU A 124 -12.96 -10.13 0.66
CA LEU A 124 -12.35 -9.74 1.93
C LEU A 124 -12.86 -8.39 2.43
N PRO A 125 -13.09 -8.21 3.74
CA PRO A 125 -13.65 -6.98 4.29
C PRO A 125 -12.85 -5.70 3.97
N GLY A 126 -11.54 -5.81 3.73
CA GLY A 126 -10.69 -4.67 3.39
C GLY A 126 -10.50 -4.45 1.89
N CYS A 127 -11.14 -5.25 1.03
CA CYS A 127 -11.07 -5.14 -0.43
C CYS A 127 -12.37 -4.52 -0.98
N PRO A 128 -12.37 -3.93 -2.17
CA PRO A 128 -13.60 -3.43 -2.78
C PRO A 128 -14.57 -4.61 -3.08
N PRO A 129 -15.90 -4.38 -3.00
CA PRO A 129 -16.56 -3.13 -2.67
C PRO A 129 -16.65 -2.81 -1.17
N GLN A 130 -16.15 -3.68 -0.27
CA GLN A 130 -16.24 -3.50 1.19
C GLN A 130 -15.15 -2.59 1.78
N ALA A 131 -14.20 -2.14 0.96
CA ALA A 131 -13.22 -1.12 1.29
C ALA A 131 -13.91 0.23 1.62
N LEU A 132 -13.13 1.18 2.14
CA LEU A 132 -13.70 2.50 2.42
C LEU A 132 -14.08 3.19 1.09
N PRO A 133 -15.27 3.79 1.00
CA PRO A 133 -15.60 4.67 -0.10
C PRO A 133 -14.63 5.86 -0.12
N ILE A 134 -14.35 6.39 -1.30
CA ILE A 134 -13.27 7.36 -1.52
C ILE A 134 -13.46 8.65 -0.70
N GLU A 135 -14.70 9.04 -0.44
CA GLU A 135 -15.08 10.21 0.37
C GLU A 135 -14.62 10.05 1.83
N LYS A 136 -14.73 8.83 2.38
CA LYS A 136 -14.21 8.54 3.73
C LYS A 136 -12.69 8.55 3.75
N VAL A 137 -12.04 8.10 2.68
CA VAL A 137 -10.57 8.16 2.55
C VAL A 137 -10.12 9.61 2.51
N TYR A 138 -10.79 10.48 1.74
CA TYR A 138 -10.51 11.92 1.76
C TYR A 138 -10.74 12.54 3.14
N THR A 139 -11.79 12.14 3.87
CA THR A 139 -12.01 12.61 5.25
C THR A 139 -10.84 12.25 6.15
N ILE A 140 -10.33 11.01 6.08
CA ILE A 140 -9.14 10.59 6.83
C ILE A 140 -7.93 11.44 6.43
N LEU A 141 -7.66 11.59 5.13
CA LEU A 141 -6.49 12.34 4.65
C LEU A 141 -6.55 13.83 5.03
N ASN A 142 -7.72 14.46 4.93
CA ASN A 142 -7.93 15.88 5.23
C ASN A 142 -7.86 16.19 6.74
N THR A 143 -8.19 15.22 7.59
CA THR A 143 -8.09 15.37 9.05
C THR A 143 -6.72 14.96 9.61
N SER A 144 -5.87 14.37 8.77
CA SER A 144 -4.51 13.94 9.14
C SER A 144 -3.50 15.00 8.73
N THR A 145 -2.42 15.14 9.48
CA THR A 145 -1.29 16.01 9.11
C THR A 145 -0.21 15.24 8.37
N HIS A 146 0.00 13.97 8.73
CA HIS A 146 1.07 13.14 8.17
C HIS A 146 0.59 11.74 7.81
N MET A 147 1.26 11.15 6.82
CA MET A 147 1.23 9.73 6.52
C MET A 147 2.63 9.14 6.79
N ILE A 148 2.73 8.30 7.81
CA ILE A 148 3.90 7.48 8.09
C ILE A 148 3.86 6.27 7.17
N VAL A 149 4.91 6.05 6.39
CA VAL A 149 5.00 4.99 5.38
C VAL A 149 6.11 4.03 5.77
N LEU A 150 5.80 2.75 5.83
CA LEU A 150 6.75 1.67 6.07
C LEU A 150 6.92 0.88 4.77
N GLN A 151 8.16 0.57 4.41
CA GLN A 151 8.45 -0.24 3.23
C GLN A 151 9.44 -1.35 3.55
N THR A 152 9.16 -2.55 3.05
CA THR A 152 10.06 -3.69 3.20
C THR A 152 11.26 -3.62 2.24
N LYS A 153 12.31 -4.38 2.54
CA LYS A 153 13.23 -4.81 1.49
C LYS A 153 12.50 -5.66 0.45
N LEU A 154 13.17 -5.90 -0.67
CA LEU A 154 12.64 -6.72 -1.75
C LEU A 154 12.73 -8.20 -1.35
N LEU A 155 11.59 -8.81 -1.04
CA LEU A 155 11.42 -10.17 -0.52
C LEU A 155 11.24 -11.18 -1.66
N GLN A 156 11.72 -12.40 -1.50
CA GLN A 156 11.50 -13.48 -2.47
C GLN A 156 10.17 -14.22 -2.24
N GLU A 157 9.71 -14.25 -0.98
CA GLU A 157 8.48 -14.93 -0.58
C GLU A 157 7.32 -13.95 -0.43
N ARG A 158 6.13 -14.36 -0.90
CA ARG A 158 4.90 -13.58 -0.82
C ARG A 158 3.97 -14.02 0.33
N TRP A 159 4.17 -15.20 0.90
CA TRP A 159 3.21 -15.83 1.83
C TRP A 159 3.50 -15.51 3.31
N GLN A 160 2.50 -15.76 4.17
CA GLN A 160 2.51 -15.47 5.61
C GLN A 160 2.79 -14.02 6.00
N VAL A 161 2.15 -13.08 5.30
CA VAL A 161 2.34 -11.64 5.52
C VAL A 161 1.63 -11.07 6.75
N LYS A 162 1.02 -11.91 7.61
CA LYS A 162 0.30 -11.45 8.82
C LYS A 162 1.17 -10.51 9.66
N TRP A 163 2.45 -10.82 9.78
CA TRP A 163 3.42 -10.05 10.56
C TRP A 163 3.46 -8.56 10.19
N LYS A 164 3.18 -8.18 8.93
CA LYS A 164 3.23 -6.76 8.53
C LYS A 164 2.07 -5.97 9.13
N PHE A 165 0.90 -6.60 9.23
CA PHE A 165 -0.26 -6.02 9.90
C PHE A 165 -0.04 -6.01 11.41
N ASP A 166 0.57 -7.05 11.98
CA ASP A 166 0.93 -7.05 13.41
C ASP A 166 1.87 -5.89 13.75
N VAL A 167 2.89 -5.64 12.91
CA VAL A 167 3.78 -4.48 13.05
C VAL A 167 3.00 -3.18 12.92
N LEU A 168 2.14 -3.04 11.89
CA LEU A 168 1.35 -1.84 11.66
C LEU A 168 0.44 -1.51 12.86
N HIS A 169 -0.27 -2.51 13.37
CA HIS A 169 -1.16 -2.37 14.52
C HIS A 169 -0.39 -2.11 15.81
N ARG A 170 0.77 -2.74 15.99
CA ARG A 170 1.64 -2.49 17.13
C ARG A 170 2.14 -1.05 17.13
N LEU A 171 2.73 -0.62 16.01
CA LEU A 171 3.23 0.74 15.85
C LEU A 171 2.12 1.78 16.06
N ALA A 172 0.92 1.55 15.53
CA ALA A 172 -0.22 2.45 15.76
C ALA A 172 -0.53 2.61 17.26
N ARG A 173 -0.56 1.51 18.04
CA ARG A 173 -0.77 1.59 19.50
C ARG A 173 0.36 2.32 20.21
N ASP A 174 1.60 2.08 19.79
CA ASP A 174 2.77 2.73 20.41
C ASP A 174 2.78 4.24 20.11
N ILE A 175 2.33 4.66 18.91
CA ILE A 175 2.13 6.08 18.56
C ILE A 175 1.05 6.71 19.44
N GLU A 176 -0.12 6.08 19.57
CA GLU A 176 -1.21 6.57 20.44
C GLU A 176 -0.73 6.71 21.90
N LYS A 177 0.06 5.75 22.39
CA LYS A 177 0.64 5.82 23.74
C LYS A 177 1.63 6.98 23.89
N ALA A 178 2.40 7.29 22.85
CA ALA A 178 3.43 8.34 22.91
C ALA A 178 2.89 9.75 22.66
N CYS A 179 1.85 9.89 21.85
CA CYS A 179 1.33 11.18 21.36
C CYS A 179 -0.06 11.53 21.90
N GLY A 180 -0.74 10.61 22.58
CA GLY A 180 -2.10 10.77 23.09
C GLY A 180 -3.14 10.06 22.21
N ALA A 181 -4.34 9.87 22.78
CA ALA A 181 -5.41 9.11 22.16
C ALA A 181 -6.01 9.82 20.92
N ASN A 182 -6.41 9.04 19.92
CA ASN A 182 -6.98 9.46 18.63
C ASN A 182 -5.99 10.25 17.75
N VAL A 183 -4.68 10.05 17.95
CA VAL A 183 -3.65 10.60 17.06
C VAL A 183 -3.61 9.82 15.75
N VAL A 184 -3.80 8.51 15.78
CA VAL A 184 -3.87 7.64 14.60
C VAL A 184 -5.26 7.71 14.00
N THR A 185 -5.35 8.26 12.80
CA THR A 185 -6.61 8.48 12.07
C THR A 185 -6.91 7.37 11.06
N GLY A 186 -5.90 6.57 10.68
CA GLY A 186 -6.04 5.54 9.65
C GLY A 186 -4.85 4.58 9.60
N LYS A 187 -5.12 3.35 9.15
CA LYS A 187 -4.13 2.27 8.97
C LYS A 187 -4.38 1.61 7.63
N PHE A 188 -3.36 1.59 6.79
CA PHE A 188 -3.43 1.09 5.42
C PHE A 188 -2.30 0.10 5.16
N GLY A 189 -2.58 -0.96 4.41
CA GLY A 189 -1.56 -1.97 4.11
C GLY A 189 -1.36 -2.26 2.63
N SER A 190 -0.55 -3.27 2.32
CA SER A 190 -0.36 -3.77 0.95
C SER A 190 -0.92 -5.17 0.76
N GLY A 191 -1.18 -5.60 -0.49
CA GLY A 191 -1.59 -6.98 -0.79
C GLY A 191 -3.00 -7.36 -0.28
N PRO A 192 -3.40 -8.64 -0.35
CA PRO A 192 -4.75 -9.02 0.03
C PRO A 192 -4.96 -8.67 1.51
N CYS A 193 -6.06 -7.96 1.79
CA CYS A 193 -6.44 -7.34 3.06
C CYS A 193 -6.78 -8.37 4.16
N THR A 194 -5.91 -9.34 4.33
CA THR A 194 -5.98 -10.49 5.23
C THR A 194 -5.34 -10.12 6.56
N ALA A 195 -5.86 -9.08 7.21
CA ALA A 195 -5.41 -8.75 8.56
C ALA A 195 -5.90 -9.78 9.60
N CYS A 196 -6.94 -10.55 9.28
CA CYS A 196 -7.42 -11.66 10.10
C CYS A 196 -7.10 -12.99 9.41
N ALA A 197 -5.99 -13.62 9.78
CA ALA A 197 -5.63 -14.96 9.30
C ALA A 197 -6.60 -16.06 9.80
N GLN A 198 -7.50 -15.73 10.73
CA GLN A 198 -8.27 -16.72 11.49
C GLN A 198 -9.73 -16.84 11.07
N GLN A 199 -10.26 -15.97 10.20
CA GLN A 199 -11.71 -15.98 9.95
C GLN A 199 -12.03 -15.72 8.49
N TYR A 200 -12.79 -16.65 7.91
CA TYR A 200 -13.58 -16.42 6.71
C TYR A 200 -14.65 -15.38 7.06
N CYS A 201 -14.31 -14.09 6.96
CA CYS A 201 -15.35 -13.08 6.84
C CYS A 201 -16.09 -13.41 5.53
N LEU A 202 -17.31 -13.93 5.67
CA LEU A 202 -18.13 -14.28 4.52
C LEU A 202 -18.50 -13.01 3.76
N LEU A 203 -18.65 -13.15 2.44
CA LEU A 203 -19.19 -12.11 1.57
C LEU A 203 -20.47 -11.53 2.21
N ASN A 204 -20.56 -10.21 2.29
CA ASN A 204 -21.69 -9.46 2.87
C ASN A 204 -21.94 -9.61 4.38
N GLN A 205 -20.99 -10.16 5.15
CA GLN A 205 -21.05 -10.11 6.61
C GLN A 205 -20.16 -9.00 7.19
N PRO A 206 -20.58 -8.33 8.28
CA PRO A 206 -19.71 -7.44 9.02
C PRO A 206 -18.42 -8.15 9.46
N CYS A 207 -17.29 -7.43 9.39
CA CYS A 207 -16.03 -7.96 9.90
C CYS A 207 -16.17 -8.26 11.41
N LYS A 208 -15.91 -9.50 11.82
CA LYS A 208 -15.97 -9.92 13.23
C LYS A 208 -14.88 -9.29 14.10
N THR A 209 -13.79 -8.81 13.49
CA THR A 209 -12.68 -8.13 14.18
C THR A 209 -12.43 -6.75 13.55
N PRO A 210 -13.37 -5.81 13.66
CA PRO A 210 -13.31 -4.54 12.93
C PRO A 210 -12.09 -3.70 13.32
N ALA A 211 -11.63 -3.77 14.58
CA ALA A 211 -10.44 -3.06 15.04
C ALA A 211 -9.12 -3.52 14.36
N LEU A 212 -9.09 -4.78 13.90
CA LEU A 212 -7.98 -5.38 13.17
C LEU A 212 -8.16 -5.30 11.65
N LYS A 213 -9.29 -4.77 11.15
CA LYS A 213 -9.47 -4.56 9.71
C LYS A 213 -8.44 -3.54 9.23
N THR A 214 -7.54 -3.98 8.36
CA THR A 214 -6.62 -3.12 7.62
C THR A 214 -7.00 -3.15 6.15
N ILE A 215 -7.22 -1.97 5.58
CA ILE A 215 -7.59 -1.78 4.18
C ILE A 215 -6.30 -1.61 3.40
N SER A 216 -6.17 -2.21 2.21
CA SER A 216 -4.97 -1.95 1.42
C SER A 216 -4.99 -0.52 0.88
N LEU A 217 -3.82 0.08 0.69
CA LEU A 217 -3.66 1.41 0.11
C LEU A 217 -4.43 1.51 -1.21
N GLU A 218 -4.23 0.54 -2.11
CA GLU A 218 -4.90 0.51 -3.41
C GLU A 218 -6.41 0.29 -3.28
N ALA A 219 -6.87 -0.53 -2.33
CA ALA A 219 -8.31 -0.71 -2.06
C ALA A 219 -8.96 0.54 -1.45
N ALA A 220 -8.19 1.37 -0.73
CA ALA A 220 -8.59 2.69 -0.30
C ALA A 220 -8.50 3.73 -1.44
N GLY A 221 -8.00 3.34 -2.61
CA GLY A 221 -7.81 4.25 -3.74
C GLY A 221 -6.57 5.12 -3.61
N ILE A 222 -5.66 4.82 -2.69
CA ILE A 222 -4.41 5.56 -2.48
C ILE A 222 -3.34 5.06 -3.46
N CYS A 223 -2.73 5.99 -4.19
CA CYS A 223 -1.71 5.68 -5.19
C CYS A 223 -0.35 5.38 -4.57
N VAL A 224 -0.05 4.09 -4.36
CA VAL A 224 1.20 3.62 -3.74
C VAL A 224 2.43 4.01 -4.56
N ASP A 225 2.34 3.97 -5.89
CA ASP A 225 3.43 4.37 -6.78
C ASP A 225 3.81 5.84 -6.57
N ARG A 226 2.80 6.72 -6.40
CA ARG A 226 3.02 8.13 -6.13
C ARG A 226 3.66 8.36 -4.76
N ILE A 227 3.19 7.68 -3.71
CA ILE A 227 3.81 7.72 -2.36
C ILE A 227 5.30 7.37 -2.46
N CYS A 228 5.61 6.24 -3.09
CA CYS A 228 6.97 5.74 -3.18
C CYS A 228 7.86 6.65 -4.04
N SER A 229 7.33 7.21 -5.12
CA SER A 229 8.04 8.14 -6.00
C SER A 229 8.32 9.48 -5.32
N ASP A 230 7.34 10.05 -4.60
CA ASP A 230 7.51 11.28 -3.85
C ASP A 230 8.49 11.09 -2.68
N LEU A 231 8.43 9.97 -1.95
CA LEU A 231 9.42 9.66 -0.91
C LEU A 231 10.83 9.48 -1.49
N ALA A 232 10.98 8.81 -2.64
CA ALA A 232 12.26 8.69 -3.30
C ALA A 232 12.86 10.06 -3.66
N LEU A 233 12.01 10.96 -4.17
CA LEU A 233 12.38 12.31 -4.56
C LEU A 233 12.74 13.18 -3.35
N LEU A 234 11.91 13.18 -2.31
CA LEU A 234 12.04 14.02 -1.12
C LEU A 234 13.20 13.59 -0.21
N THR A 235 13.48 12.30 -0.13
CA THR A 235 14.58 11.75 0.69
C THR A 235 15.88 11.58 -0.09
N GLY A 236 15.88 11.75 -1.41
CA GLY A 236 17.00 11.39 -2.28
C GLY A 236 17.26 9.88 -2.38
N ASN A 237 16.45 9.03 -1.74
CA ASN A 237 16.66 7.59 -1.68
C ASN A 237 15.82 6.85 -2.74
N ASN A 238 16.44 6.54 -3.88
CA ASN A 238 15.80 5.82 -4.99
C ASN A 238 15.28 4.42 -4.61
N ALA A 239 15.72 3.83 -3.50
CA ALA A 239 15.28 2.50 -3.11
C ALA A 239 13.81 2.45 -2.62
N TRP A 240 13.20 3.62 -2.36
CA TRP A 240 11.75 3.75 -2.18
C TRP A 240 10.95 3.38 -3.43
N LYS A 241 11.49 3.61 -4.64
CA LYS A 241 10.77 3.39 -5.89
C LYS A 241 10.26 1.95 -6.01
N LEU A 242 9.05 1.82 -6.53
CA LEU A 242 8.47 0.55 -6.92
C LEU A 242 8.88 0.22 -8.34
N THR A 243 9.07 -1.07 -8.59
CA THR A 243 9.28 -1.60 -9.94
C THR A 243 8.11 -2.51 -10.24
N TRP A 244 7.20 -2.01 -11.07
CA TRP A 244 6.08 -2.81 -11.57
C TRP A 244 6.57 -3.77 -12.65
N LEU A 245 5.94 -4.95 -12.72
CA LEU A 245 6.18 -5.89 -13.81
C LEU A 245 5.79 -5.22 -15.15
N ARG A 246 6.69 -5.32 -16.13
CA ARG A 246 6.43 -4.88 -17.51
C ARG A 246 5.62 -5.95 -18.24
N HIS A 247 4.76 -5.55 -19.16
CA HIS A 247 3.97 -6.44 -20.05
C HIS A 247 2.98 -7.37 -19.36
N PHE A 248 2.31 -6.82 -18.36
CA PHE A 248 1.21 -7.43 -17.64
C PHE A 248 0.20 -8.09 -18.60
N GLY A 249 0.05 -9.42 -18.51
CA GLY A 249 -0.86 -10.16 -19.40
C GLY A 249 -0.37 -11.53 -19.85
N LEU A 250 0.90 -11.89 -19.60
CA LEU A 250 1.49 -13.12 -20.13
C LEU A 250 1.73 -14.20 -19.04
N PRO A 251 1.37 -15.48 -19.29
CA PRO A 251 1.58 -16.58 -18.35
C PRO A 251 3.05 -16.85 -17.96
N GLU A 252 4.00 -16.38 -18.75
CA GLU A 252 5.43 -16.62 -18.57
C GLU A 252 6.04 -15.63 -17.56
N GLN A 253 5.32 -14.57 -17.21
CA GLN A 253 5.83 -13.48 -16.39
C GLN A 253 5.58 -13.69 -14.90
N LYS A 254 6.37 -14.57 -14.30
CA LYS A 254 6.25 -14.89 -12.89
C LYS A 254 7.09 -13.92 -12.05
N PRO A 255 6.49 -12.97 -11.31
CA PRO A 255 7.22 -12.20 -10.30
C PRO A 255 7.94 -13.14 -9.31
N SER A 256 9.23 -12.88 -9.10
CA SER A 256 10.06 -13.60 -8.13
C SER A 256 10.32 -12.80 -6.86
N ARG A 257 9.99 -11.51 -6.86
CA ARG A 257 10.29 -10.61 -5.75
C ARG A 257 9.21 -9.55 -5.52
N TRP A 258 9.07 -9.12 -4.27
CA TRP A 258 7.96 -8.29 -3.80
C TRP A 258 8.42 -7.24 -2.79
N LYS A 259 7.83 -6.05 -2.82
CA LYS A 259 7.92 -5.07 -1.73
C LYS A 259 6.53 -4.85 -1.15
N TYR A 260 6.45 -4.76 0.16
CA TYR A 260 5.24 -4.33 0.86
C TYR A 260 5.38 -2.89 1.29
N VAL A 261 4.27 -2.17 1.20
CA VAL A 261 4.14 -0.77 1.63
C VAL A 261 2.94 -0.71 2.56
N GLU A 262 3.18 -0.30 3.78
CA GLU A 262 2.16 -0.07 4.79
C GLU A 262 2.17 1.41 5.17
N ALA A 263 1.05 1.93 5.66
CA ALA A 263 0.97 3.32 6.07
C ALA A 263 0.05 3.53 7.28
N ILE A 264 0.40 4.52 8.10
CA ILE A 264 -0.41 5.02 9.21
C ILE A 264 -0.62 6.51 8.96
N THR A 265 -1.85 6.98 9.00
CA THR A 265 -2.12 8.42 9.01
C THR A 265 -2.27 8.91 10.44
N VAL A 266 -1.71 10.07 10.72
CA VAL A 266 -1.71 10.67 12.06
C VAL A 266 -2.07 12.15 12.01
N ARG A 267 -2.64 12.66 13.09
CA ARG A 267 -2.93 14.07 13.34
C ARG A 267 -2.11 14.55 14.53
N ILE A 268 -0.97 15.17 14.23
CA ILE A 268 0.01 15.75 15.16
C ILE A 268 0.43 17.15 14.71
#